data_AF-A0A9Q1BJ69-F1
#
_entry.id   AF-A0A9Q1BJ69-F1
#
_cell.length_a   1.000
_cell.length_b   1.000
_cell.length_c   1.000
_cell.angle_alpha   90.00
_cell.angle_beta   90.00
_cell.angle_gamma   90.00
#
_symmetry.space_group_name_H-M   'P 1'
#
loop_
_entity.id
_entity.type
_entity.pdbx_description
1 polymer ?
#
loop_
_entity_poly.entity_id
_entity_poly.type
_entity_poly.pdbx_seq_one_letter_code
_entity_poly.pdbx_strand_id
1 'polypeptide(L)'
;MKIAWNLAIENSASSELTHMFFSLCAEFCSLIGQDVGSLSRQKTCLVMAAAACLQTARDKMDQQNKLALLEQVLQLVKTCRDIYHQISGSEAATNNSDRALVLLNLYEFEALAKLGRTAEIDLFAKQIVTDKISDVKTVETMAALAMEPPCQYKALSKKLLTVALEWHKMSAPIDVTRCSKVFHSLIQLCLGDGNCNDSEGRDEAWNYFNDALSIIQSAEHLDYPEMEILWLMTKAWNTGIYGYGTGKLDQTVKWCRLSMRLLNHLTSFKDNYQPKMQALFEEISAKMEDTDTLDVKKEP
;
A
#
# COMPACT_ATOMS: atom_id res chain seq x y z
N MET A 1 10.20 25.95 -27.47
CA MET A 1 9.57 25.76 -26.13
C MET A 1 8.05 25.92 -26.17
N LYS A 2 7.48 27.13 -26.30
CA LYS A 2 6.01 27.35 -26.21
C LYS A 2 5.18 26.52 -27.19
N ILE A 3 5.64 26.36 -28.43
CA ILE A 3 4.94 25.57 -29.46
C ILE A 3 4.88 24.10 -29.06
N ALA A 4 6.01 23.48 -28.71
CA ALA A 4 6.04 22.09 -28.27
C ALA A 4 5.24 21.85 -26.98
N TRP A 5 5.26 22.80 -26.03
CA TRP A 5 4.44 22.71 -24.82
C TRP A 5 2.93 22.70 -25.13
N ASN A 6 2.49 23.61 -26.01
CA ASN A 6 1.09 23.66 -26.44
C ASN A 6 0.69 22.39 -27.20
N LEU A 7 1.56 21.89 -28.09
CA LEU A 7 1.32 20.63 -28.80
C LEU A 7 1.20 19.45 -27.84
N ALA A 8 1.97 19.42 -26.76
CA ALA A 8 1.84 18.39 -25.72
C ALA A 8 0.46 18.44 -25.04
N ILE A 9 -0.04 19.65 -24.73
CA ILE A 9 -1.36 19.83 -24.11
C ILE A 9 -2.48 19.48 -25.08
N GLU A 10 -2.38 19.92 -26.34
CA GLU A 10 -3.38 19.63 -27.39
C GLU A 10 -3.48 18.13 -27.69
N ASN A 11 -2.38 17.39 -27.50
CA ASN A 11 -2.31 15.95 -27.73
C ASN A 11 -2.36 15.13 -26.42
N SER A 12 -2.96 15.66 -25.35
CA SER A 12 -3.02 14.98 -24.05
C SER A 12 -3.70 13.60 -24.07
N ALA A 13 -4.46 13.30 -25.13
CA ALA A 13 -5.05 11.98 -25.37
C ALA A 13 -4.02 10.92 -25.80
N SER A 14 -2.87 11.32 -26.33
CA SER A 14 -1.78 10.43 -26.74
C SER A 14 -0.58 10.62 -25.82
N SER A 15 -0.40 9.67 -24.90
CA SER A 15 0.74 9.64 -23.97
C SER A 15 2.08 9.64 -24.70
N GLU A 16 2.17 9.00 -25.86
CA GLU A 16 3.38 8.91 -26.68
C GLU A 16 3.77 10.28 -27.27
N LEU A 17 2.81 10.99 -27.87
CA LEU A 17 3.05 12.35 -28.40
C LEU A 17 3.30 13.34 -27.27
N THR A 18 2.56 13.22 -26.17
CA THR A 18 2.75 14.06 -24.98
C THR A 18 4.17 13.91 -24.43
N HIS A 19 4.66 12.68 -24.30
CA HIS A 19 6.04 12.38 -23.89
C HIS A 19 7.06 12.99 -24.85
N MET A 20 6.90 12.80 -26.16
CA MET A 20 7.80 13.34 -27.19
C MET A 20 7.89 14.86 -27.10
N PHE A 21 6.75 15.55 -27.07
CA PHE A 21 6.73 17.02 -27.08
C PHE A 21 7.28 17.63 -25.79
N PHE A 22 7.02 17.04 -24.62
CA PHE A 22 7.63 17.50 -23.38
C PHE A 22 9.13 17.20 -23.31
N SER A 23 9.60 16.08 -23.85
CA SER A 23 11.03 15.77 -23.94
C SER A 23 11.75 16.79 -24.82
N LEU A 24 11.17 17.10 -26.00
CA LEU A 24 11.67 18.14 -26.89
C LEU A 24 11.68 19.52 -26.21
N CYS A 25 10.66 19.84 -25.40
CA CYS A 25 10.67 21.07 -24.60
C CYS A 25 11.84 21.11 -23.62
N ALA A 26 12.10 20.01 -22.91
CA ALA A 26 13.20 19.92 -21.95
C ALA A 26 14.58 20.09 -22.64
N GLU A 27 14.76 19.49 -23.81
CA GLU A 27 15.96 19.66 -24.63
C GLU A 27 16.13 21.12 -25.10
N PHE A 28 15.07 21.77 -25.58
CA PHE A 28 15.17 23.18 -25.93
C PHE A 28 15.52 24.05 -24.73
N CYS A 29 14.99 23.76 -23.53
CA CYS A 29 15.35 24.48 -22.31
C CYS A 29 16.85 24.35 -21.99
N SER A 30 17.44 23.16 -22.17
CA SER A 30 18.86 22.95 -21.87
C SER A 30 19.79 23.73 -22.81
N LEU A 31 19.35 24.02 -24.03
CA LEU A 31 20.10 24.76 -25.05
C LEU A 31 20.06 26.29 -24.88
N ILE A 32 19.01 26.85 -24.25
CA ILE A 32 18.76 28.30 -24.22
C ILE A 32 19.47 28.98 -23.04
N GLY A 33 19.76 28.26 -21.95
CA GLY A 33 20.51 28.79 -20.79
C GLY A 33 20.34 27.95 -19.52
N GLN A 34 21.23 28.12 -18.55
CA GLN A 34 21.26 27.41 -17.26
C GLN A 34 20.83 28.31 -16.09
N ASP A 35 20.05 29.36 -16.36
CA ASP A 35 19.47 30.19 -15.30
C ASP A 35 18.37 29.43 -14.54
N VAL A 36 18.08 29.88 -13.31
CA VAL A 36 17.08 29.25 -12.42
C VAL A 36 15.71 29.15 -13.08
N GLY A 37 15.31 30.13 -13.89
CA GLY A 37 14.04 30.11 -14.60
C GLY A 37 13.99 29.04 -15.70
N SER A 38 15.06 28.92 -16.48
CA SER A 38 15.20 27.88 -17.52
C SER A 38 15.29 26.48 -16.90
N LEU A 39 16.06 26.29 -15.83
CA LEU A 39 16.14 25.03 -15.08
C LEU A 39 14.78 24.63 -14.48
N SER A 40 14.04 25.59 -13.92
CA SER A 40 12.71 25.33 -13.37
C SER A 40 11.72 24.86 -14.45
N ARG A 41 11.74 25.50 -15.63
CA ARG A 41 10.92 25.05 -16.78
C ARG A 41 11.35 23.68 -17.30
N GLN A 42 12.65 23.44 -17.38
CA GLN A 42 13.20 22.14 -17.80
C GLN A 42 12.74 21.04 -16.84
N LYS A 43 12.83 21.27 -15.53
CA LYS A 43 12.32 20.37 -14.48
C LYS A 43 10.85 20.04 -14.71
N THR A 44 9.99 21.04 -14.90
CA THR A 44 8.56 20.80 -15.16
C THR A 44 8.34 19.97 -16.42
N CYS A 45 9.06 20.27 -17.51
CA CYS A 45 8.97 19.48 -18.75
C CYS A 45 9.38 18.02 -18.53
N LEU A 46 10.44 17.77 -17.77
CA LEU A 46 10.91 16.41 -17.47
C LEU A 46 9.94 15.62 -16.59
N VAL A 47 9.33 16.25 -15.58
CA VAL A 47 8.29 15.61 -14.76
C VAL A 47 7.11 15.18 -15.65
N MET A 48 6.66 16.05 -16.55
CA MET A 48 5.56 15.73 -17.47
C MET A 48 5.96 14.67 -18.50
N ALA A 49 7.19 14.73 -19.03
CA ALA A 49 7.72 13.74 -19.94
C ALA A 49 7.82 12.35 -19.28
N ALA A 50 8.26 12.27 -18.02
CA ALA A 50 8.34 11.03 -17.26
C ALA A 50 6.94 10.45 -17.00
N ALA A 51 5.97 11.28 -16.61
CA ALA A 51 4.59 10.86 -16.41
C ALA A 51 3.97 10.26 -17.69
N ALA A 52 4.13 10.96 -18.82
CA ALA A 52 3.61 10.51 -20.11
C ALA A 52 4.33 9.26 -20.64
N CYS A 53 5.64 9.14 -20.40
CA CYS A 53 6.42 7.94 -20.74
C CYS A 53 5.94 6.73 -19.94
N LEU A 54 5.75 6.90 -18.62
CA LEU A 54 5.23 5.85 -17.74
C LEU A 54 3.81 5.43 -18.15
N GLN A 55 2.93 6.38 -18.48
CA GLN A 55 1.59 6.07 -18.97
C GLN A 55 1.65 5.29 -20.30
N THR A 56 2.54 5.70 -21.21
CA THR A 56 2.76 4.95 -22.46
C THR A 56 3.21 3.52 -22.16
N ALA A 57 4.11 3.31 -21.18
CA ALA A 57 4.55 1.98 -20.78
C ALA A 57 3.41 1.12 -20.18
N ARG A 58 2.43 1.72 -19.50
CA ARG A 58 1.24 1.02 -18.98
C ARG A 58 0.34 0.52 -20.11
N ASP A 59 0.19 1.32 -21.17
CA ASP A 59 -0.73 1.06 -22.27
C ASP A 59 -0.15 0.13 -23.36
N LYS A 60 1.18 -0.08 -23.38
CA LYS A 60 1.83 -0.96 -24.37
C LYS A 60 1.63 -2.44 -24.02
N MET A 61 1.19 -3.21 -25.02
CA MET A 61 1.03 -4.66 -24.96
C MET A 61 2.36 -5.40 -25.18
N ASP A 62 3.28 -4.81 -25.94
CA ASP A 62 4.58 -5.41 -26.22
C ASP A 62 5.55 -5.27 -25.04
N GLN A 63 6.04 -6.40 -24.55
CA GLN A 63 6.86 -6.45 -23.34
C GLN A 63 8.22 -5.78 -23.55
N GLN A 64 8.86 -5.94 -24.72
CA GLN A 64 10.18 -5.37 -24.95
C GLN A 64 10.15 -3.84 -24.99
N ASN A 65 9.21 -3.26 -25.75
CA ASN A 65 9.00 -1.82 -25.80
C ASN A 65 8.58 -1.26 -24.44
N LYS A 66 7.75 -1.99 -23.70
CA LYS A 66 7.37 -1.61 -22.33
C LYS A 66 8.60 -1.51 -21.41
N LEU A 67 9.47 -2.51 -21.42
CA LEU A 67 10.71 -2.47 -20.61
C LEU A 67 11.62 -1.30 -21.02
N ALA A 68 11.77 -1.04 -22.32
CA ALA A 68 12.56 0.10 -22.81
C ALA A 68 11.99 1.45 -22.35
N LEU A 69 10.66 1.62 -22.37
CA LEU A 69 10.01 2.83 -21.87
C LEU A 69 10.20 2.99 -20.35
N LEU A 70 10.15 1.91 -19.58
CA LEU A 70 10.40 1.96 -18.13
C LEU A 70 11.84 2.37 -17.80
N GLU A 71 12.82 1.90 -18.58
CA GLU A 71 14.21 2.39 -18.48
C GLU A 71 14.31 3.88 -18.80
N GLN A 72 13.58 4.33 -19.82
CA GLN A 72 13.52 5.74 -20.18
C GLN A 72 12.90 6.59 -19.06
N VAL A 73 11.86 6.09 -18.37
CA VAL A 73 11.30 6.75 -17.16
C VAL A 73 12.39 6.94 -16.11
N LEU A 74 13.17 5.91 -15.80
CA LEU A 74 14.27 6.01 -14.82
C LEU A 74 15.30 7.06 -15.22
N GLN A 75 15.65 7.13 -16.50
CA GLN A 75 16.59 8.14 -17.01
C GLN A 75 16.02 9.56 -16.89
N LEU A 76 14.75 9.77 -17.24
CA LEU A 76 14.08 11.07 -17.11
C LEU A 76 13.99 11.51 -15.64
N VAL A 77 13.64 10.59 -14.74
CA VAL A 77 13.58 10.86 -13.30
C VAL A 77 14.96 11.28 -12.77
N LYS A 78 16.01 10.54 -13.12
CA LYS A 78 17.38 10.87 -12.73
C LYS A 78 17.79 12.26 -13.21
N THR A 79 17.61 12.56 -14.50
CA THR A 79 17.93 13.88 -15.06
C THR A 79 17.12 15.00 -14.39
N CYS A 80 15.86 14.75 -14.05
CA CYS A 80 15.04 15.71 -13.33
C CYS A 80 15.55 15.99 -11.90
N ARG A 81 16.06 14.97 -11.20
CA ARG A 81 16.68 15.14 -9.88
C ARG A 81 18.00 15.90 -9.94
N ASP A 82 18.82 15.64 -10.96
CA ASP A 82 20.08 16.38 -11.16
C ASP A 82 19.82 17.89 -11.32
N ILE A 83 18.81 18.25 -12.14
CA ILE A 83 18.38 19.65 -12.29
C ILE A 83 17.82 20.21 -10.99
N TYR A 84 17.05 19.41 -10.25
CA TYR A 84 16.53 19.83 -8.96
C TYR A 84 17.65 20.17 -7.96
N HIS A 85 18.71 19.36 -7.90
CA HIS A 85 19.87 19.63 -7.05
C HIS A 85 20.62 20.90 -7.49
N GLN A 86 20.72 21.17 -8.80
CA GLN A 86 21.30 22.42 -9.31
C GLN A 86 20.49 23.65 -8.89
N ILE A 87 19.15 23.56 -8.93
CA ILE A 87 18.27 24.64 -8.48
C ILE A 87 18.36 24.83 -6.96
N SER A 88 18.41 23.74 -6.18
CA SER A 88 18.40 23.79 -4.72
C SER A 88 19.71 24.28 -4.11
N GLY A 89 20.82 24.17 -4.84
CA GLY A 89 22.09 24.80 -4.49
C GLY A 89 22.14 26.31 -4.77
N SER A 90 21.11 26.86 -5.45
CA SER A 90 20.90 28.29 -5.66
C SER A 90 19.85 28.79 -4.65
N GLU A 91 20.02 29.96 -4.05
CA GLU A 91 19.23 30.51 -2.93
C GLU A 91 17.72 30.75 -3.20
N ALA A 92 17.15 30.18 -4.28
CA ALA A 92 15.81 30.44 -4.80
C ALA A 92 14.84 29.24 -4.72
N ALA A 93 14.99 28.35 -3.74
CA ALA A 93 14.13 27.18 -3.60
C ALA A 93 12.71 27.55 -3.13
N THR A 94 11.76 27.67 -4.06
CA THR A 94 10.31 27.84 -3.78
C THR A 94 9.61 26.50 -3.51
N ASN A 95 8.63 26.52 -2.61
CA ASN A 95 7.74 25.45 -2.09
C ASN A 95 7.05 24.49 -3.10
N ASN A 96 7.21 24.68 -4.42
CA ASN A 96 6.69 23.77 -5.45
C ASN A 96 7.59 22.54 -5.69
N SER A 97 8.72 22.47 -4.99
CA SER A 97 9.66 21.37 -5.04
C SER A 97 9.03 20.04 -4.59
N ASP A 98 8.34 20.06 -3.45
CA ASP A 98 8.04 18.84 -2.70
C ASP A 98 7.06 17.93 -3.45
N ARG A 99 6.05 18.51 -4.13
CA ARG A 99 5.09 17.74 -4.93
C ARG A 99 5.73 17.10 -6.16
N ALA A 100 6.65 17.79 -6.82
CA ALA A 100 7.34 17.23 -7.97
C ALA A 100 8.25 16.06 -7.55
N LEU A 101 8.95 16.20 -6.42
CA LEU A 101 9.77 15.12 -5.86
C LEU A 101 8.94 13.90 -5.46
N VAL A 102 7.79 14.10 -4.82
CA VAL A 102 6.85 13.00 -4.49
C VAL A 102 6.43 12.25 -5.76
N LEU A 103 6.05 12.96 -6.84
CA LEU A 103 5.70 12.33 -8.10
C LEU A 103 6.86 11.55 -8.72
N LEU A 104 8.07 12.12 -8.72
CA LEU A 104 9.27 11.45 -9.22
C LEU A 104 9.57 10.16 -8.42
N ASN A 105 9.37 10.18 -7.10
CA ASN A 105 9.55 9.01 -6.25
C ASN A 105 8.55 7.89 -6.62
N LEU A 106 7.30 8.24 -6.89
CA LEU A 106 6.29 7.28 -7.33
C LEU A 106 6.60 6.72 -8.72
N TYR A 107 7.07 7.56 -9.66
CA TYR A 107 7.42 7.12 -11.01
C TYR A 107 8.61 6.16 -11.02
N GLU A 108 9.65 6.46 -10.24
CA GLU A 108 10.80 5.57 -10.09
C GLU A 108 10.41 4.27 -9.40
N PHE A 109 9.64 4.34 -8.32
CA PHE A 109 9.18 3.14 -7.62
C PHE A 109 8.41 2.20 -8.55
N GLU A 110 7.46 2.75 -9.32
CA GLU A 110 6.68 1.96 -10.27
C GLU A 110 7.54 1.38 -11.39
N ALA A 111 8.48 2.16 -11.93
CA ALA A 111 9.39 1.69 -12.97
C ALA A 111 10.28 0.56 -12.46
N LEU A 112 10.91 0.72 -11.30
CA LEU A 112 11.72 -0.33 -10.65
C LEU A 112 10.90 -1.59 -10.39
N ALA A 113 9.66 -1.43 -9.91
CA ALA A 113 8.76 -2.54 -9.65
C ALA A 113 8.43 -3.32 -10.92
N LYS A 114 8.06 -2.62 -12.00
CA LYS A 114 7.65 -3.24 -13.27
C LYS A 114 8.85 -3.79 -14.07
N LEU A 115 10.07 -3.29 -13.83
CA LEU A 115 11.31 -3.83 -14.37
C LEU A 115 11.82 -5.08 -13.62
N GLY A 116 11.23 -5.44 -12.48
CA GLY A 116 11.67 -6.60 -11.71
C GLY A 116 12.92 -6.37 -10.85
N ARG A 117 13.33 -5.11 -10.63
CA ARG A 117 14.59 -4.75 -9.95
C ARG A 117 14.45 -4.80 -8.42
N THR A 118 14.31 -6.01 -7.88
CA THR A 118 14.03 -6.29 -6.46
C THR A 118 15.00 -5.64 -5.47
N ALA A 119 16.31 -5.68 -5.73
CA ALA A 119 17.30 -5.09 -4.84
C ALA A 119 17.21 -3.54 -4.80
N GLU A 120 17.00 -2.92 -5.97
CA GLU A 120 16.91 -1.46 -6.10
C GLU A 120 15.63 -0.93 -5.45
N ILE A 121 14.49 -1.59 -5.67
CA ILE A 121 13.21 -1.16 -5.08
C ILE A 121 13.21 -1.28 -3.55
N ASP A 122 13.81 -2.33 -3.00
CA ASP A 122 13.91 -2.50 -1.54
C ASP A 122 14.80 -1.41 -0.91
N LEU A 123 15.92 -1.06 -1.56
CA LEU A 123 16.78 0.03 -1.10
C LEU A 123 16.06 1.38 -1.20
N PHE A 124 15.40 1.62 -2.33
CA PHE A 124 14.68 2.85 -2.59
C PHE A 124 13.52 3.05 -1.59
N ALA A 125 12.74 2.00 -1.32
CA ALA A 125 11.67 2.04 -0.32
C ALA A 125 12.20 2.43 1.08
N LYS A 126 13.34 1.88 1.49
CA LYS A 126 13.98 2.24 2.77
C LYS A 126 14.37 3.71 2.80
N GLN A 127 14.96 4.22 1.72
CA GLN A 127 15.35 5.63 1.62
C GLN A 127 14.14 6.55 1.77
N ILE A 128 13.05 6.28 1.05
CA ILE A 128 11.82 7.07 1.11
C ILE A 128 11.21 7.07 2.51
N VAL A 129 11.15 5.92 3.18
CA VAL A 129 10.61 5.85 4.56
C VAL A 129 11.47 6.62 5.56
N THR A 130 12.78 6.73 5.33
CA THR A 130 13.67 7.51 6.21
C THR A 130 13.73 9.00 5.87
N ASP A 131 13.25 9.41 4.70
CA ASP A 131 13.30 10.79 4.23
C ASP A 131 12.19 11.64 4.87
N LYS A 132 12.52 12.89 5.22
CA LYS A 132 11.58 13.84 5.85
C LYS A 132 10.55 14.41 4.89
N ILE A 133 10.78 14.28 3.58
CA ILE A 133 9.89 14.81 2.54
C ILE A 133 8.68 13.87 2.32
N SER A 134 8.81 12.60 2.71
CA SER A 134 7.80 11.57 2.44
C SER A 134 6.60 11.69 3.36
N ASP A 135 5.42 11.84 2.77
CA ASP A 135 4.16 11.77 3.49
C ASP A 135 3.59 10.33 3.51
N VAL A 136 2.66 10.08 4.44
CA VAL A 136 1.99 8.77 4.59
C VAL A 136 1.33 8.31 3.29
N LYS A 137 0.73 9.22 2.52
CA LYS A 137 0.01 8.89 1.30
C LYS A 137 0.96 8.39 0.21
N THR A 138 2.16 8.93 0.15
CA THR A 138 3.23 8.44 -0.74
C THR A 138 3.58 6.99 -0.42
N VAL A 139 3.79 6.66 0.86
CA VAL A 139 4.11 5.29 1.31
C VAL A 139 2.95 4.31 1.04
N GLU A 140 1.71 4.72 1.31
CA GLU A 140 0.52 3.91 0.96
C GLU A 140 0.43 3.64 -0.55
N THR A 141 0.77 4.64 -1.37
CA THR A 141 0.72 4.51 -2.84
C THR A 141 1.81 3.57 -3.34
N MET A 142 3.03 3.65 -2.79
CA MET A 142 4.08 2.68 -3.08
C MET A 142 3.67 1.27 -2.67
N ALA A 143 3.01 1.10 -1.53
CA ALA A 143 2.52 -0.21 -1.11
C ALA A 143 1.49 -0.81 -2.09
N ALA A 144 0.62 0.03 -2.67
CA ALA A 144 -0.31 -0.38 -3.71
C ALA A 144 0.40 -0.73 -5.02
N LEU A 145 1.32 0.13 -5.47
CA LEU A 145 2.13 -0.08 -6.68
C LEU A 145 2.97 -1.38 -6.58
N ALA A 146 3.44 -1.72 -5.39
CA ALA A 146 4.19 -2.96 -5.14
C ALA A 146 3.35 -4.21 -5.46
N MET A 147 2.03 -4.14 -5.29
CA MET A 147 1.10 -5.23 -5.56
C MET A 147 0.57 -5.27 -6.99
N GLU A 148 0.90 -4.27 -7.81
CA GLU A 148 0.50 -4.28 -9.21
C GLU A 148 1.25 -5.36 -10.01
N PRO A 149 0.60 -5.93 -11.05
CA PRO A 149 1.31 -6.74 -12.03
C PRO A 149 2.49 -5.97 -12.67
N PRO A 150 3.60 -6.66 -12.99
CA PRO A 150 3.73 -8.12 -13.10
C PRO A 150 4.28 -8.85 -11.86
N CYS A 151 4.96 -8.18 -10.93
CA CYS A 151 5.81 -8.87 -9.93
C CYS A 151 5.18 -9.06 -8.53
N GLN A 152 4.09 -8.37 -8.18
CA GLN A 152 3.33 -8.52 -6.91
C GLN A 152 4.19 -8.73 -5.65
N TYR A 153 4.93 -7.69 -5.23
CA TYR A 153 5.83 -7.69 -4.08
C TYR A 153 5.10 -7.63 -2.72
N LYS A 154 4.45 -8.73 -2.35
CA LYS A 154 3.68 -8.87 -1.10
C LYS A 154 4.47 -8.47 0.16
N ALA A 155 5.70 -8.95 0.30
CA ALA A 155 6.52 -8.66 1.48
C ALA A 155 6.87 -7.16 1.59
N LEU A 156 7.17 -6.51 0.46
CA LEU A 156 7.47 -5.08 0.43
C LEU A 156 6.21 -4.25 0.72
N SER A 157 5.07 -4.61 0.13
CA SER A 157 3.79 -3.97 0.40
C SER A 157 3.43 -4.02 1.89
N LYS A 158 3.57 -5.19 2.54
CA LYS A 158 3.37 -5.32 4.00
C LYS A 158 4.28 -4.39 4.81
N LYS A 159 5.57 -4.32 4.46
CA LYS A 159 6.55 -3.44 5.15
C LYS A 159 6.13 -1.97 5.04
N LEU A 160 5.79 -1.51 3.83
CA LEU A 160 5.35 -0.13 3.59
C LEU A 160 4.05 0.20 4.32
N LEU A 161 3.06 -0.70 4.31
CA LEU A 161 1.80 -0.52 5.05
C LEU A 161 2.01 -0.49 6.57
N THR A 162 2.96 -1.28 7.09
CA THR A 162 3.29 -1.27 8.52
C THR A 162 3.89 0.09 8.93
N VAL A 163 4.77 0.65 8.10
CA VAL A 163 5.29 2.01 8.30
C VAL A 163 4.17 3.04 8.26
N ALA A 164 3.29 2.97 7.25
CA ALA A 164 2.15 3.89 7.13
C ALA A 164 1.21 3.81 8.35
N LEU A 165 0.97 2.60 8.87
CA LEU A 165 0.17 2.39 10.08
C LEU A 165 0.78 3.08 11.31
N GLU A 166 2.09 2.91 11.52
CA GLU A 166 2.77 3.57 12.64
C GLU A 166 2.72 5.10 12.51
N TRP A 167 2.88 5.64 11.30
CA TRP A 167 2.75 7.08 11.08
C TRP A 167 1.33 7.58 11.36
N HIS A 168 0.28 6.85 10.97
CA HIS A 168 -1.11 7.18 11.33
C HIS A 168 -1.34 7.10 12.84
N LYS A 169 -0.77 6.12 13.54
CA LYS A 169 -0.87 5.99 15.02
C LYS A 169 -0.13 7.11 15.76
N MET A 170 0.93 7.66 15.17
CA MET A 170 1.68 8.79 15.72
C MET A 170 1.04 10.15 15.41
N SER A 171 0.03 10.20 14.53
CA SER A 171 -0.69 11.43 14.22
C SER A 171 -1.54 11.90 15.42
N ALA A 172 -1.66 13.23 15.59
CA ALA A 172 -2.44 13.84 16.66
C ALA A 172 -3.50 14.79 16.06
N PRO A 173 -4.81 14.44 16.12
CA PRO A 173 -5.39 13.21 16.65
C PRO A 173 -5.13 12.00 15.75
N ILE A 174 -5.25 10.79 16.29
CA ILE A 174 -5.09 9.54 15.54
C ILE A 174 -6.17 9.45 14.46
N ASP A 175 -5.78 9.25 13.20
CA ASP A 175 -6.71 8.99 12.10
C ASP A 175 -7.18 7.52 12.12
N VAL A 176 -8.21 7.25 12.93
CA VAL A 176 -8.78 5.90 13.10
C VAL A 176 -9.32 5.32 11.79
N THR A 177 -9.88 6.17 10.91
CA THR A 177 -10.44 5.74 9.62
C THR A 177 -9.34 5.31 8.65
N ARG A 178 -8.17 5.93 8.70
CA ARG A 178 -7.01 5.47 7.93
C ARG A 178 -6.39 4.21 8.53
N CYS A 179 -6.22 4.17 9.85
CA CYS A 179 -5.76 2.97 10.54
C CYS A 179 -6.60 1.75 10.16
N SER A 180 -7.93 1.85 10.17
CA SER A 180 -8.82 0.73 9.83
C SER A 180 -8.57 0.18 8.42
N LYS A 181 -8.41 1.05 7.41
CA LYS A 181 -8.11 0.66 6.02
C LYS A 181 -6.74 0.01 5.87
N VAL A 182 -5.75 0.49 6.63
CA VAL A 182 -4.41 -0.10 6.62
C VAL A 182 -4.41 -1.47 7.29
N PHE A 183 -5.09 -1.62 8.44
CA PHE A 183 -5.30 -2.94 9.07
C PHE A 183 -5.99 -3.92 8.14
N HIS A 184 -7.08 -3.51 7.50
CA HIS A 184 -7.80 -4.32 6.52
C HIS A 184 -6.84 -4.86 5.45
N SER A 185 -6.04 -3.96 4.87
CA SER A 185 -5.10 -4.31 3.81
C SER A 185 -4.01 -5.27 4.30
N LEU A 186 -3.42 -5.02 5.47
CA LEU A 186 -2.43 -5.89 6.10
C LEU A 186 -2.98 -7.29 6.39
N ILE A 187 -4.17 -7.38 7.00
CA ILE A 187 -4.83 -8.63 7.32
C ILE A 187 -5.20 -9.39 6.04
N GLN A 188 -5.70 -8.70 5.01
CA GLN A 188 -6.01 -9.32 3.72
C GLN A 188 -4.74 -9.86 3.04
N LEU A 189 -3.61 -9.15 3.12
CA LEU A 189 -2.33 -9.67 2.65
C LEU A 189 -1.93 -10.92 3.45
N CYS A 190 -2.05 -10.91 4.77
CA CYS A 190 -1.66 -12.07 5.59
C CYS A 190 -2.53 -13.30 5.37
N LEU A 191 -3.86 -13.14 5.31
CA LEU A 191 -4.82 -14.25 5.32
C LEU A 191 -5.41 -14.60 3.95
N GLY A 192 -5.28 -13.75 2.93
CA GLY A 192 -6.01 -13.91 1.67
C GLY A 192 -7.51 -13.99 1.95
N ASP A 193 -8.22 -14.94 1.34
CA ASP A 193 -9.66 -15.17 1.59
C ASP A 193 -9.97 -15.90 2.91
N GLY A 194 -8.97 -16.10 3.79
CA GLY A 194 -9.12 -16.83 5.05
C GLY A 194 -8.66 -18.29 4.98
N ASN A 195 -8.14 -18.72 3.83
CA ASN A 195 -7.66 -20.08 3.54
C ASN A 195 -6.13 -20.21 3.71
N CYS A 196 -5.53 -19.39 4.57
CA CYS A 196 -4.07 -19.33 4.72
C CYS A 196 -3.58 -20.48 5.61
N ASN A 197 -2.94 -21.48 5.00
CA ASN A 197 -2.29 -22.58 5.73
C ASN A 197 -0.95 -22.18 6.36
N ASP A 198 -0.37 -21.07 5.92
CA ASP A 198 0.85 -20.51 6.47
C ASP A 198 0.63 -20.12 7.95
N SER A 199 1.53 -20.59 8.81
CA SER A 199 1.50 -20.24 10.23
C SER A 199 1.98 -18.81 10.46
N GLU A 200 3.01 -18.38 9.73
CA GLU A 200 3.61 -17.06 9.89
C GLU A 200 2.61 -15.96 9.54
N GLY A 201 1.94 -16.07 8.39
CA GLY A 201 0.87 -15.16 8.00
C GLY A 201 -0.28 -15.09 9.02
N ARG A 202 -0.64 -16.19 9.68
CA ARG A 202 -1.70 -16.20 10.69
C ARG A 202 -1.27 -15.53 11.99
N ASP A 203 -0.04 -15.74 12.42
CA ASP A 203 0.49 -15.10 13.63
C ASP A 203 0.69 -13.59 13.41
N GLU A 204 1.16 -13.16 12.25
CA GLU A 204 1.18 -11.75 11.86
C GLU A 204 -0.23 -11.13 11.86
N ALA A 205 -1.19 -11.78 11.20
CA ALA A 205 -2.57 -11.31 11.16
C ALA A 205 -3.15 -11.16 12.58
N TRP A 206 -2.90 -12.14 13.44
CA TRP A 206 -3.35 -12.12 14.83
C TRP A 206 -2.87 -10.87 15.57
N ASN A 207 -1.62 -10.46 15.37
CA ASN A 207 -1.10 -9.23 15.96
C ASN A 207 -1.85 -8.00 15.45
N TYR A 208 -2.05 -7.89 14.13
CA TYR A 208 -2.83 -6.79 13.55
C TYR A 208 -4.28 -6.74 14.05
N PHE A 209 -4.93 -7.88 14.27
CA PHE A 209 -6.26 -7.93 14.87
C PHE A 209 -6.26 -7.40 16.31
N ASN A 210 -5.28 -7.78 17.13
CA ASN A 210 -5.20 -7.28 18.51
C ASN A 210 -4.86 -5.80 18.58
N ASP A 211 -4.01 -5.31 17.68
CA ASP A 211 -3.72 -3.87 17.56
C ASP A 211 -4.96 -3.07 17.15
N ALA A 212 -5.71 -3.56 16.15
CA ALA A 212 -6.98 -2.95 15.76
C ALA A 212 -7.99 -2.95 16.91
N LEU A 213 -8.10 -4.06 17.63
CA LEU A 213 -8.98 -4.18 18.80
C LEU A 213 -8.56 -3.25 19.94
N SER A 214 -7.27 -3.08 20.18
CA SER A 214 -6.74 -2.11 21.15
C SER A 214 -7.16 -0.68 20.79
N ILE A 215 -7.11 -0.31 19.50
CA ILE A 215 -7.61 1.00 19.03
C ILE A 215 -9.13 1.12 19.20
N ILE A 216 -9.90 0.08 18.85
CA ILE A 216 -11.36 0.06 19.04
C ILE A 216 -11.75 0.22 20.52
N GLN A 217 -10.97 -0.37 21.43
CA GLN A 217 -11.23 -0.34 22.88
C GLN A 217 -10.75 0.96 23.55
N SER A 218 -9.60 1.49 23.12
CA SER A 218 -9.03 2.74 23.65
C SER A 218 -9.64 4.00 23.05
N ALA A 219 -10.39 3.86 21.96
CA ALA A 219 -11.20 4.90 21.36
C ALA A 219 -12.36 5.30 22.28
N GLU A 220 -12.05 5.96 23.39
CA GLU A 220 -13.01 6.77 24.13
C GLU A 220 -13.55 7.84 23.16
N HIS A 221 -14.76 7.58 22.62
CA HIS A 221 -15.54 8.47 21.75
C HIS A 221 -15.06 8.68 20.29
N LEU A 222 -14.31 7.74 19.68
CA LEU A 222 -13.94 7.85 18.26
C LEU A 222 -14.79 6.95 17.35
N ASP A 223 -15.20 7.52 16.21
CA ASP A 223 -16.00 6.91 15.13
C ASP A 223 -15.24 5.82 14.36
N TYR A 224 -14.78 4.75 15.05
CA TYR A 224 -14.23 3.59 14.32
C TYR A 224 -15.32 3.04 13.39
N PRO A 225 -15.06 2.87 12.08
CA PRO A 225 -16.10 2.47 11.15
C PRO A 225 -16.71 1.11 11.51
N GLU A 226 -18.02 1.06 11.83
CA GLU A 226 -18.72 -0.18 12.22
C GLU A 226 -18.57 -1.28 11.15
N MET A 227 -18.57 -0.90 9.87
CA MET A 227 -18.36 -1.83 8.76
C MET A 227 -16.99 -2.51 8.78
N GLU A 228 -15.95 -1.83 9.30
CA GLU A 228 -14.62 -2.43 9.45
C GLU A 228 -14.58 -3.38 10.66
N ILE A 229 -15.29 -3.06 11.75
CA ILE A 229 -15.46 -4.00 12.88
C ILE A 229 -16.18 -5.27 12.40
N LEU A 230 -17.24 -5.10 11.61
CA LEU A 230 -18.00 -6.22 11.03
C LEU A 230 -17.13 -7.08 10.11
N TRP A 231 -16.30 -6.44 9.29
CA TRP A 231 -15.33 -7.14 8.43
C TRP A 231 -14.31 -7.92 9.26
N LEU A 232 -13.68 -7.29 10.26
CA LEU A 232 -12.73 -7.94 11.15
C LEU A 232 -13.36 -9.15 11.86
N MET A 233 -14.56 -8.96 12.42
CA MET A 233 -15.31 -10.02 13.11
C MET A 233 -15.54 -11.21 12.17
N THR A 234 -16.05 -10.96 10.96
CA THR A 234 -16.37 -12.00 9.99
C THR A 234 -15.10 -12.69 9.48
N LYS A 235 -14.03 -11.93 9.25
CA LYS A 235 -12.74 -12.46 8.81
C LYS A 235 -12.14 -13.39 9.85
N ALA A 236 -12.10 -12.96 11.12
CA ALA A 236 -11.64 -13.78 12.24
C ALA A 236 -12.48 -15.05 12.42
N TRP A 237 -13.81 -14.94 12.28
CA TRP A 237 -14.71 -16.09 12.35
C TRP A 237 -14.39 -17.12 11.26
N ASN A 238 -14.30 -16.68 10.00
CA ASN A 238 -14.01 -17.55 8.87
C ASN A 238 -12.64 -18.23 8.99
N THR A 239 -11.62 -17.51 9.50
CA THR A 239 -10.32 -18.11 9.82
C THR A 239 -10.42 -19.20 10.88
N GLY A 240 -11.27 -19.01 11.90
CA GLY A 240 -11.56 -20.04 12.90
C GLY A 240 -12.24 -21.28 12.31
N ILE A 241 -13.32 -21.09 11.54
CA ILE A 241 -14.07 -22.17 10.90
C ILE A 241 -13.19 -22.97 9.91
N TYR A 242 -12.29 -22.30 9.19
CA TYR A 242 -11.31 -23.00 8.37
C TYR A 242 -10.36 -23.89 9.20
N GLY A 243 -9.91 -23.39 10.36
CA GLY A 243 -9.16 -24.17 11.34
C GLY A 243 -9.92 -25.43 11.77
N TYR A 244 -11.23 -25.31 11.96
CA TYR A 244 -12.10 -26.43 12.36
C TYR A 244 -12.14 -27.51 11.28
N GLY A 245 -12.34 -27.11 10.02
CA GLY A 245 -12.33 -28.02 8.88
C GLY A 245 -11.00 -28.73 8.63
N THR A 246 -9.88 -28.18 9.16
CA THR A 246 -8.54 -28.77 9.05
C THR A 246 -8.08 -29.51 10.32
N GLY A 247 -8.97 -29.66 11.32
CA GLY A 247 -8.68 -30.38 12.57
C GLY A 247 -7.81 -29.61 13.57
N LYS A 248 -7.54 -28.31 13.35
CA LYS A 248 -6.73 -27.47 14.24
C LYS A 248 -7.63 -26.79 15.28
N LEU A 249 -8.09 -27.57 16.25
CA LEU A 249 -9.10 -27.12 17.22
C LEU A 249 -8.62 -25.93 18.07
N ASP A 250 -7.39 -25.92 18.57
CA ASP A 250 -6.86 -24.80 19.37
C ASP A 250 -6.91 -23.47 18.62
N GLN A 251 -6.52 -23.50 17.34
CA GLN A 251 -6.57 -22.33 16.47
C GLN A 251 -8.01 -21.91 16.18
N THR A 252 -8.91 -22.87 16.00
CA THR A 252 -10.34 -22.61 15.82
C THR A 252 -10.89 -21.77 16.97
N VAL A 253 -10.69 -22.25 18.20
CA VAL A 253 -11.20 -21.56 19.39
C VAL A 253 -10.55 -20.20 19.58
N LYS A 254 -9.23 -20.09 19.37
CA LYS A 254 -8.50 -18.82 19.43
C LYS A 254 -9.12 -17.76 18.51
N TRP A 255 -9.37 -18.10 17.25
CA TRP A 255 -9.93 -17.19 16.25
C TRP A 255 -11.42 -16.89 16.48
N CYS A 256 -12.22 -17.89 16.84
CA CYS A 256 -13.63 -17.68 17.18
C CYS A 256 -13.80 -16.78 18.42
N ARG A 257 -12.97 -16.95 19.47
CA ARG A 257 -12.98 -16.06 20.64
C ARG A 257 -12.63 -14.62 20.28
N LEU A 258 -11.65 -14.40 19.40
CA LEU A 258 -11.33 -13.07 18.90
C LEU A 258 -12.52 -12.44 18.16
N SER A 259 -13.18 -13.22 17.30
CA SER A 259 -14.38 -12.77 16.61
C SER A 259 -15.51 -12.39 17.57
N MET A 260 -15.74 -13.18 18.62
CA MET A 260 -16.71 -12.87 19.68
C MET A 260 -16.37 -11.58 20.45
N ARG A 261 -15.08 -11.27 20.65
CA ARG A 261 -14.65 -9.99 21.25
C ARG A 261 -15.01 -8.82 20.33
N LEU A 262 -14.77 -8.93 19.03
CA LEU A 262 -15.11 -7.89 18.03
C LEU A 262 -16.63 -7.68 17.90
N LEU A 263 -17.42 -8.77 17.94
CA LEU A 263 -18.88 -8.73 17.93
C LEU A 263 -19.45 -7.82 19.04
N ASN A 264 -18.82 -7.79 20.21
CA ASN A 264 -19.27 -6.95 21.33
C ASN A 264 -19.16 -5.44 21.05
N HIS A 265 -18.35 -5.05 20.06
CA HIS A 265 -18.15 -3.67 19.62
C HIS A 265 -19.05 -3.27 18.44
N LEU A 266 -19.85 -4.19 17.89
CA LEU A 266 -20.89 -3.84 16.94
C LEU A 266 -22.07 -3.18 17.64
N THR A 267 -22.73 -2.23 16.96
CA THR A 267 -23.88 -1.50 17.47
C THR A 267 -25.13 -1.92 16.70
N SER A 268 -25.25 -1.49 15.45
CA SER A 268 -26.39 -1.72 14.56
C SER A 268 -26.50 -3.18 14.11
N PHE A 269 -25.37 -3.87 13.94
CA PHE A 269 -25.35 -5.22 13.37
C PHE A 269 -25.36 -6.34 14.43
N LYS A 270 -25.11 -6.03 15.71
CA LYS A 270 -24.84 -7.02 16.75
C LYS A 270 -25.94 -8.09 16.85
N ASP A 271 -27.19 -7.67 16.92
CA ASP A 271 -28.34 -8.57 17.12
C ASP A 271 -28.55 -9.55 15.96
N ASN A 272 -28.08 -9.21 14.76
CA ASN A 272 -28.19 -10.08 13.58
C ASN A 272 -27.18 -11.25 13.59
N TYR A 273 -26.03 -11.06 14.24
CA TYR A 273 -24.91 -12.01 14.23
C TYR A 273 -24.79 -12.77 15.55
N GLN A 274 -25.02 -12.11 16.68
CA GLN A 274 -24.73 -12.65 18.01
C GLN A 274 -25.40 -14.00 18.29
N PRO A 275 -26.72 -14.20 18.09
CA PRO A 275 -27.35 -15.48 18.43
C PRO A 275 -26.77 -16.65 17.63
N LYS A 276 -26.48 -16.44 16.34
CA LYS A 276 -25.94 -17.48 15.45
C LYS A 276 -24.51 -17.84 15.82
N MET A 277 -23.67 -16.83 16.09
CA MET A 277 -22.27 -17.05 16.45
C MET A 277 -22.15 -17.69 17.84
N GLN A 278 -22.98 -17.30 18.81
CA GLN A 278 -22.98 -17.92 20.14
C GLN A 278 -23.35 -19.41 20.08
N ALA A 279 -24.46 -19.75 19.41
CA ALA A 279 -24.90 -21.13 19.29
C ALA A 279 -23.84 -22.03 18.61
N LEU A 280 -23.22 -21.55 17.53
CA LEU A 280 -22.17 -22.29 16.84
C LEU A 280 -20.88 -22.41 17.67
N PHE A 281 -20.52 -21.37 18.41
CA PHE A 281 -19.34 -21.39 19.26
C PHE A 281 -19.49 -22.38 20.42
N GLU A 282 -20.69 -22.48 21.02
CA GLU A 282 -21.02 -23.48 22.02
C GLU A 282 -20.93 -24.91 21.46
N GLU A 283 -21.45 -25.15 20.25
CA GLU A 283 -21.34 -26.45 19.58
C GLU A 283 -19.87 -26.85 19.34
N ILE A 284 -19.05 -25.91 18.85
CA ILE A 284 -17.62 -26.13 18.62
C ILE A 284 -16.90 -26.43 19.94
N SER A 285 -17.23 -25.71 21.01
CA SER A 285 -16.61 -25.88 22.32
C SER A 285 -16.97 -27.23 22.94
N ALA A 286 -18.24 -27.63 22.87
CA ALA A 286 -18.72 -28.92 23.39
C ALA A 286 -18.04 -30.12 22.68
N LYS A 287 -17.90 -30.05 21.35
CA LYS A 287 -17.17 -31.09 20.59
C LYS A 287 -15.70 -31.20 20.99
N MET A 288 -15.08 -30.11 21.42
CA MET A 288 -13.68 -30.09 21.86
C MET A 288 -13.52 -30.83 23.20
N GLU A 289 -14.41 -30.56 24.17
CA GLU A 289 -14.44 -31.25 25.46
C GLU A 289 -14.64 -32.77 25.30
N ASP A 290 -15.48 -33.17 24.35
CA ASP A 290 -15.68 -34.59 24.01
C ASP A 290 -14.42 -35.22 23.37
N THR A 291 -13.59 -34.45 22.67
CA THR A 291 -12.38 -34.97 22.01
C THR A 291 -11.23 -35.13 23.01
N ASP A 292 -11.01 -34.14 23.89
CA ASP A 292 -10.01 -34.20 24.96
C ASP A 292 -10.31 -35.34 25.96
N THR A 293 -11.59 -35.60 26.26
CA THR A 293 -11.99 -36.70 27.14
C THR A 293 -11.79 -38.09 26.50
N LEU A 294 -11.71 -38.19 25.18
CA LEU A 294 -11.40 -39.43 24.45
C LEU A 294 -9.91 -39.71 24.36
N ASP A 295 -9.06 -38.68 24.27
CA ASP A 295 -7.60 -38.84 24.22
C ASP A 295 -7.02 -39.15 25.62
N VAL A 296 -7.57 -38.58 26.69
CA VAL A 296 -7.20 -38.94 28.08
C VAL A 296 -7.56 -40.40 28.43
N LYS A 297 -8.51 -41.02 27.73
CA LYS A 297 -8.90 -42.42 27.93
C LYS A 297 -8.08 -43.43 27.10
N LYS A 298 -7.12 -42.96 26.29
CA LYS A 298 -6.33 -43.81 25.38
C LYS A 298 -4.86 -44.00 25.77
N GLU A 299 -4.42 -43.52 26.93
CA GLU A 299 -3.09 -43.85 27.47
C GLU A 299 -3.18 -45.10 28.39
N PRO A 300 -2.67 -46.27 27.97
CA PRO A 300 -2.37 -47.39 28.87
C PRO A 300 -1.03 -47.22 29.60
#